data_AF-A0A2E9EZP1-F1
#
_entry.id   AF-A0A2E9EZP1-F1
#
_cell.length_a   1.000
_cell.length_b   1.000
_cell.length_c   1.000
_cell.angle_alpha   90.00
_cell.angle_beta   90.00
_cell.angle_gamma   90.00
#
_symmetry.space_group_name_H-M   'P 1'
#
loop_
_entity.id
_entity.type
_entity.pdbx_description
1 polymer ?
#
loop_
_entity_poly.entity_id
_entity_poly.type
_entity_poly.pdbx_seq_one_letter_code
_entity_poly.pdbx_strand_id
1 'polypeptide(L)' 'MSVTLLTELKDVKGFSSKYCTALKKIGYTSVADILSHYPRRYENRDQFDQFPSLPTDSASCYKGIV' A
#
# COMPACT_ATOMS: atom_id res chain seq x y z
N MET A 1 -5.54 16.09 -17.92
CA MET A 1 -5.55 16.99 -16.74
C MET A 1 -4.24 16.77 -16.00
N SER A 2 -3.53 17.85 -15.66
CA SER A 2 -2.32 17.76 -14.85
C SER A 2 -2.73 17.61 -13.38
N VAL A 3 -2.25 16.55 -12.71
CA VAL A 3 -2.44 16.35 -11.26
C VAL A 3 -1.40 17.19 -10.54
N THR A 4 -1.80 17.85 -9.45
CA THR A 4 -0.92 18.68 -8.61
C THR A 4 -0.98 18.20 -7.17
N LEU A 5 -0.08 18.69 -6.32
CA LEU A 5 -0.03 18.33 -4.90
C LEU A 5 -1.33 18.67 -4.14
N LEU A 6 -2.01 19.74 -4.53
CA LEU A 6 -3.25 20.19 -3.91
C LEU A 6 -4.50 19.51 -4.46
N THR A 7 -4.36 18.64 -5.48
CA THR A 7 -5.48 17.90 -6.04
C THR A 7 -6.10 16.99 -4.98
N GLU A 8 -7.42 17.06 -4.82
CA GLU A 8 -8.15 16.17 -3.91
C GLU A 8 -8.11 14.73 -4.40
N LEU A 9 -8.04 13.78 -3.47
CA LEU A 9 -7.91 12.35 -3.82
C LEU A 9 -9.08 11.81 -4.64
N LYS A 10 -10.29 12.37 -4.47
CA LYS A 10 -11.48 11.96 -5.24
C LYS A 10 -11.34 12.23 -6.75
N ASP A 11 -10.50 13.19 -7.12
CA ASP A 11 -10.27 13.60 -8.51
C ASP A 11 -9.09 12.86 -9.14
N VAL A 12 -8.40 12.01 -8.36
CA VAL A 12 -7.28 11.19 -8.82
C VAL A 12 -7.79 9.83 -9.30
N LYS A 13 -7.45 9.47 -10.54
CA LYS A 13 -7.80 8.17 -11.13
C LYS A 13 -7.30 7.04 -10.23
N GLY A 14 -8.20 6.10 -9.88
CA GLY A 14 -7.90 4.93 -9.05
C GLY A 14 -8.36 5.04 -7.59
N PHE A 15 -8.70 6.26 -7.12
CA PHE A 15 -9.29 6.44 -5.80
C PHE A 15 -10.82 6.31 -5.88
N SER A 16 -11.35 5.25 -5.26
CA SER A 16 -12.80 5.09 -5.10
C SER A 16 -13.34 6.00 -4.00
N SER A 17 -14.64 6.31 -4.03
CA SER A 17 -15.32 7.07 -2.98
C SER A 17 -15.18 6.43 -1.59
N LYS A 18 -15.20 5.09 -1.52
CA LYS A 18 -14.96 4.31 -0.30
C LYS A 18 -13.57 4.58 0.26
N TYR A 19 -12.54 4.54 -0.57
CA TYR A 19 -11.17 4.82 -0.14
C TYR A 19 -10.99 6.28 0.29
N CYS A 20 -11.54 7.23 -0.46
CA CYS A 20 -11.48 8.65 -0.11
C CYS A 20 -12.12 8.92 1.26
N THR A 21 -13.26 8.28 1.55
CA THR A 21 -13.94 8.43 2.84
C THR A 21 -13.11 7.87 3.99
N ALA A 22 -12.46 6.71 3.80
CA ALA A 22 -11.59 6.11 4.81
C ALA A 22 -10.33 6.96 5.06
N LEU A 23 -9.68 7.42 3.99
CA LEU A 23 -8.48 8.26 4.04
C LEU A 23 -8.76 9.61 4.72
N LYS A 24 -9.91 10.22 4.44
CA LYS A 24 -10.33 11.48 5.09
C LYS A 24 -10.49 11.33 6.60
N LYS A 25 -10.95 10.17 7.10
CA LYS A 25 -11.09 9.90 8.55
C LYS A 25 -9.76 9.91 9.29
N ILE A 26 -8.66 9.60 8.60
CA ILE A 26 -7.31 9.56 9.17
C ILE A 26 -6.46 10.76 8.71
N GLY A 27 -7.09 11.78 8.11
CA GLY A 27 -6.47 13.08 7.79
C GLY A 27 -5.90 13.24 6.38
N TYR A 28 -5.98 12.24 5.50
CA TYR A 28 -5.48 12.36 4.12
C TYR A 28 -6.59 12.85 3.18
N THR A 29 -6.35 13.97 2.49
CA THR A 29 -7.35 14.61 1.62
C THR A 29 -6.81 14.98 0.24
N SER A 30 -5.50 15.18 0.14
CA SER A 30 -4.80 15.65 -1.06
C SER A 30 -3.70 14.68 -1.50
N VAL A 31 -3.24 14.85 -2.75
CA VAL A 31 -2.07 14.13 -3.29
C VAL A 31 -0.82 14.36 -2.43
N ALA A 32 -0.62 15.57 -1.91
CA ALA A 32 0.51 15.90 -1.03
C ALA A 32 0.52 15.03 0.23
N ASP A 33 -0.65 14.82 0.83
CA ASP A 33 -0.79 14.03 2.06
C ASP A 33 -0.35 12.57 1.80
N ILE A 34 -0.76 12.01 0.67
CA ILE A 34 -0.39 10.63 0.28
C ILE A 34 1.08 10.49 -0.05
N LEU A 35 1.66 11.42 -0.82
CA LEU A 35 3.07 11.36 -1.19
C LEU A 35 4.01 11.61 -0.01
N SER A 36 3.54 12.32 1.03
CA SER A 36 4.29 12.53 2.27
C SER A 36 4.12 11.37 3.26
N HIS A 37 3.21 10.42 2.98
CA HIS A 37 2.98 9.24 3.81
C HIS A 37 3.94 8.11 3.42
N TYR A 38 5.10 8.07 4.06
CA TYR A 38 6.06 7.01 3.84
C TYR A 38 5.59 5.66 4.42
N PRO A 39 5.86 4.54 3.74
CA PRO A 39 5.57 3.21 4.28
C PRO A 39 6.23 2.99 5.64
N ARG A 40 5.50 2.37 6.57
CA ARG A 40 6.03 2.01 7.90
C ARG A 40 7.16 0.97 7.81
N ARG A 41 7.07 0.07 6.84
CA ARG A 41 8.05 -0.98 6.56
C ARG A 41 7.98 -1.34 5.08
N TYR A 42 9.13 -1.68 4.50
CA TYR A 42 9.21 -2.32 3.20
C TYR A 42 9.35 -3.83 3.39
N GLU A 43 8.56 -4.61 2.66
CA GLU A 43 8.71 -6.07 2.59
C GLU A 43 9.34 -6.43 1.24
N ASN A 44 10.50 -7.09 1.26
CA ASN A 44 11.10 -7.63 0.06
C ASN A 44 10.45 -8.97 -0.27
N ARG A 45 9.78 -9.05 -1.43
CA ARG A 45 9.12 -10.28 -1.92
C ARG A 45 9.75 -10.83 -3.20
N ASP A 46 10.95 -10.35 -3.56
CA ASP A 46 11.72 -10.85 -4.70
C ASP A 46 12.52 -12.11 -4.33
N GLN A 47 12.59 -12.42 -3.04
CA GLN A 47 13.24 -13.62 -2.51
C GLN A 47 12.18 -14.59 -2.02
N PHE A 48 12.34 -15.85 -2.41
CA PHE A 48 11.47 -16.94 -1.99
C PHE A 48 12.25 -17.88 -1.09
N ASP A 49 11.72 -18.11 0.09
CA ASP A 49 12.24 -19.03 1.08
C ASP A 49 11.94 -20.48 0.66
N GLN A 50 12.69 -21.43 1.23
CA GLN A 50 12.33 -22.83 1.16
C GLN A 50 11.13 -23.10 2.07
N PHE A 51 10.18 -23.92 1.63
CA PHE A 51 9.05 -24.34 2.46
C PHE A 51 9.57 -24.94 3.78
N PRO A 52 9.10 -24.43 4.93
CA PRO A 52 9.64 -24.83 6.20
C PRO A 52 9.10 -26.21 6.58
N SER A 53 9.94 -27.01 7.23
CA SER A 53 9.54 -28.31 7.78
C SER A 53 8.84 -28.19 9.14
N LEU A 54 8.94 -27.03 9.79
CA LEU A 54 8.37 -26.72 11.10
C LEU A 54 7.67 -25.36 11.07
N PRO A 55 6.72 -25.08 11.98
CA PRO A 55 6.13 -23.74 12.10
C PRO A 55 7.19 -22.67 12.37
N THR A 56 7.03 -21.50 11.73
CA THR A 56 7.92 -20.35 11.88
C THR A 56 7.15 -19.13 12.36
N ASP A 57 7.75 -18.35 13.27
CA ASP A 57 7.15 -17.10 13.78
C ASP A 57 7.37 -15.88 12.85
N SER A 58 8.06 -16.08 11.73
CA SER A 58 8.37 -15.04 10.74
C SER A 58 7.50 -15.13 9.48
N ALA A 59 7.10 -13.97 8.96
CA ALA A 59 6.51 -13.88 7.63
C ALA A 59 7.57 -14.23 6.57
N SER A 60 7.21 -15.12 5.64
CA SER A 60 8.10 -15.69 4.62
C SER A 60 7.37 -15.79 3.28
N CYS A 61 8.09 -15.72 2.16
CA CYS A 61 7.50 -15.82 0.82
C CYS A 61 7.86 -17.16 0.17
N TYR A 62 6.86 -17.89 -0.35
CA TYR A 62 7.09 -19.20 -0.98
C TYR A 62 6.56 -19.24 -2.41
N LYS A 63 7.14 -20.12 -3.23
CA LYS A 63 6.72 -20.37 -4.62
C LYS A 63 6.65 -21.87 -4.86
N GLY A 64 5.57 -22.35 -5.48
CA GLY A 64 5.37 -23.75 -5.82
C GLY A 64 4.43 -23.91 -7.01
N ILE A 65 4.25 -25.15 -7.48
CA ILE A 65 3.21 -25.50 -8.45
C ILE A 65 1.92 -25.75 -7.65
N VAL A 66 0.82 -25.12 -8.06
CA VAL A 66 -0.51 -25.22 -7.43
C VAL A 66 -1.46 -25.92 -8.39
#